data_AF-X1A8L7-F1
#
_entry.id   AF-X1A8L7-F1
#
_cell.length_a   1.000
_cell.length_b   1.000
_cell.length_c   1.000
_cell.angle_alpha   90.00
_cell.angle_beta   90.00
_cell.angle_gamma   90.00
#
_symmetry.space_group_name_H-M   'P 1'
#
loop_
_entity.id
_entity.type
_entity.pdbx_description
1 polymer ?
#
loop_
_entity_poly.entity_id
_entity_poly.type
_entity_poly.pdbx_seq_one_letter_code
_entity_poly.pdbx_strand_id
1 'polypeptide(L)'
;TSRVREELVALFSESKSWRVVMRLDNLKALRTIHPQLKSTLYVIKRLKEIQSSFYKLSDEFSPKPLHWIVNMIGLFYDVPLNEVEKWCSKMKMKKKFTDKIIQGVSEIKDRVKSLRRRKIKNSEIYKILNELYSESIIVINALFPNIRKKIEKYINELKDVKISCTGQDLINIGFKPSPFFKEVLNSLLEAKLDGLIKDKNDEILFIKNKMNKTP
;
A
#
# COMPACT_ATOMS: atom_id res chain seq x y z
N THR A 1 2.15 -12.12 -27.36
CA THR A 1 2.00 -11.23 -26.19
C THR A 1 2.74 -11.73 -24.95
N SER A 2 2.87 -13.04 -24.71
CA SER A 2 3.64 -13.59 -23.58
C SER A 2 5.11 -13.14 -23.56
N ARG A 3 5.82 -13.27 -24.68
CA ARG A 3 7.23 -12.84 -24.80
C ARG A 3 7.43 -11.35 -24.53
N VAL A 4 6.62 -10.49 -25.15
CA VAL A 4 6.67 -9.03 -24.93
C VAL A 4 6.41 -8.67 -23.46
N ARG A 5 5.44 -9.31 -22.82
CA ARG A 5 5.17 -9.12 -21.39
C ARG A 5 6.39 -9.51 -20.55
N GLU A 6 6.98 -10.69 -20.81
CA GLU A 6 8.13 -11.19 -20.05
C GLU A 6 9.35 -10.29 -20.20
N GLU A 7 9.63 -9.82 -21.41
CA GLU A 7 10.68 -8.84 -21.69
C GLU A 7 10.42 -7.52 -20.96
N LEU A 8 9.19 -6.99 -20.98
CA LEU A 8 8.84 -5.78 -20.23
C LEU A 8 9.01 -5.98 -18.72
N VAL A 9 8.52 -7.10 -18.17
CA VAL A 9 8.69 -7.40 -16.74
C VAL A 9 10.16 -7.49 -16.37
N ALA A 10 11.00 -8.14 -17.20
CA ALA A 10 12.44 -8.22 -16.97
C ALA A 10 13.08 -6.82 -17.00
N LEU A 11 12.82 -6.02 -18.03
CA LEU A 11 13.34 -4.66 -18.18
C LEU A 11 12.95 -3.76 -17.00
N PHE A 12 11.69 -3.79 -16.57
CA PHE A 12 11.22 -2.99 -15.44
C PHE A 12 11.60 -3.55 -14.07
N SER A 13 12.12 -4.78 -14.01
CA SER A 13 12.73 -5.34 -12.79
C SER A 13 14.16 -4.84 -12.60
N GLU A 14 14.82 -4.36 -13.67
CA GLU A 14 16.18 -3.81 -13.60
C GLU A 14 16.27 -2.62 -12.64
N SER A 15 17.46 -2.42 -12.08
CA SER A 15 17.73 -1.34 -11.13
C SER A 15 17.36 0.04 -11.69
N LYS A 16 17.62 0.32 -12.99
CA LYS A 16 17.49 1.66 -13.59
C LYS A 16 16.32 1.75 -14.57
N SER A 17 15.09 1.50 -14.09
CA SER A 17 13.85 1.55 -14.90
C SER A 17 13.66 2.86 -15.69
N TRP A 18 14.13 3.99 -15.17
CA TRP A 18 14.10 5.27 -15.89
C TRP A 18 14.97 5.25 -17.17
N ARG A 19 16.10 4.53 -17.19
CA ARG A 19 16.92 4.35 -18.41
C ARG A 19 16.20 3.50 -19.44
N VAL A 20 15.50 2.46 -18.98
CA VAL A 20 14.65 1.62 -19.82
C VAL A 20 13.59 2.48 -20.51
N VAL A 21 12.89 3.32 -19.75
CA VAL A 21 11.86 4.23 -20.32
C VAL A 21 12.45 5.20 -21.34
N MET A 22 13.60 5.81 -21.06
CA MET A 22 14.29 6.67 -22.05
C MET A 22 14.64 5.91 -23.32
N ARG A 23 15.19 4.69 -23.18
CA ARG A 23 15.58 3.88 -24.33
C ARG A 23 14.38 3.43 -25.16
N LEU A 24 13.29 3.02 -24.51
CA LEU A 24 12.04 2.66 -25.18
C LEU A 24 11.44 3.86 -25.91
N ASP A 25 11.52 5.07 -25.36
CA ASP A 25 10.99 6.27 -26.04
C ASP A 25 11.84 6.65 -27.26
N ASN A 26 13.17 6.62 -27.14
CA ASN A 26 14.10 6.84 -28.25
C ASN A 26 13.89 5.85 -29.41
N LEU A 27 13.53 4.61 -29.10
CA LEU A 27 13.22 3.57 -30.09
C LEU A 27 11.76 3.65 -30.60
N LYS A 28 10.98 4.64 -30.17
CA LYS A 28 9.53 4.77 -30.45
C LYS A 28 8.76 3.50 -30.05
N ALA A 29 9.26 2.76 -29.07
CA ALA A 29 8.69 1.54 -28.53
C ALA A 29 7.86 1.82 -27.27
N LEU A 30 8.08 2.93 -26.56
CA LEU A 30 7.30 3.27 -25.35
C LEU A 30 5.80 3.42 -25.65
N ARG A 31 5.45 3.95 -26.83
CA ARG A 31 4.06 4.03 -27.32
C ARG A 31 3.34 2.68 -27.45
N THR A 32 4.09 1.57 -27.49
CA THR A 32 3.49 0.21 -27.47
C THR A 32 2.92 -0.15 -26.11
N ILE A 33 3.43 0.47 -25.04
CA ILE A 33 2.88 0.38 -23.69
C ILE A 33 1.62 1.25 -23.62
N HIS A 34 1.75 2.55 -23.89
CA HIS A 34 0.60 3.44 -24.03
C HIS A 34 0.94 4.65 -24.90
N PRO A 35 0.05 5.11 -25.82
CA PRO A 35 0.38 6.13 -26.80
C PRO A 35 0.82 7.48 -26.22
N GLN A 36 0.34 7.83 -25.03
CA GLN A 36 0.64 9.11 -24.39
C GLN A 36 1.90 9.08 -23.50
N LEU A 37 2.50 7.90 -23.29
CA LEU A 37 3.72 7.81 -22.49
C LEU A 37 4.91 8.38 -23.26
N LYS A 38 5.65 9.27 -22.59
CA LYS A 38 6.87 9.90 -23.08
C LYS A 38 7.91 9.94 -21.95
N SER A 39 9.19 9.82 -22.26
CA SER A 39 10.28 9.95 -21.30
C SER A 39 10.58 11.41 -20.98
N THR A 40 9.57 12.13 -20.47
CA THR A 40 9.72 13.51 -20.02
C THR A 40 10.59 13.58 -18.77
N LEU A 41 11.21 14.74 -18.51
CA LEU A 41 11.98 14.97 -17.27
C LEU A 41 11.15 14.65 -16.01
N TYR A 42 9.84 14.91 -16.07
CA TYR A 42 8.90 14.60 -15.00
C TYR A 42 8.76 13.09 -14.75
N VAL A 43 8.52 12.29 -15.80
CA VAL A 43 8.44 10.82 -15.70
C VAL A 43 9.77 10.22 -15.22
N ILE A 44 10.89 10.73 -15.74
CA ILE A 44 12.22 10.26 -15.34
C ILE A 44 12.52 10.58 -13.88
N LYS A 45 12.20 11.80 -13.41
CA LYS A 45 12.35 12.16 -12.00
C LYS A 45 11.50 11.26 -11.11
N ARG A 46 10.23 11.04 -11.47
CA ARG A 46 9.32 10.14 -10.73
C ARG A 46 9.91 8.74 -10.56
N LEU A 47 10.39 8.13 -11.65
CA LEU A 47 10.94 6.78 -11.60
C LEU A 47 12.23 6.69 -10.78
N LYS A 48 13.05 7.76 -10.77
CA LYS A 48 14.22 7.84 -9.87
C LYS A 48 13.83 7.92 -8.40
N GLU A 49 12.84 8.73 -8.05
CA GLU A 49 12.32 8.80 -6.66
C GLU A 49 11.74 7.44 -6.23
N ILE A 50 10.99 6.79 -7.12
CA ILE A 50 10.44 5.45 -6.90
C ILE A 50 11.56 4.43 -6.65
N GLN A 51 12.61 4.43 -7.48
CA GLN A 51 13.77 3.56 -7.32
C GLN A 51 14.43 3.79 -5.95
N SER A 52 14.63 5.05 -5.55
CA SER A 52 15.23 5.38 -4.25
C SER A 52 14.38 4.89 -3.08
N SER A 53 13.07 5.15 -3.09
CA SER A 53 12.15 4.66 -2.06
C SER A 53 12.03 3.14 -2.03
N PHE A 54 12.08 2.48 -3.20
CA PHE A 54 12.05 1.02 -3.26
C PHE A 54 13.26 0.41 -2.53
N TYR A 55 14.47 0.89 -2.81
CA TYR A 55 15.66 0.38 -2.12
C TYR A 55 15.67 0.70 -0.63
N LYS A 56 15.11 1.85 -0.22
CA LYS A 56 15.01 2.20 1.19
C LYS A 56 14.03 1.29 1.96
N LEU A 57 12.92 0.89 1.34
CA LEU A 57 11.78 0.31 2.07
C LEU A 57 11.46 -1.14 1.72
N SER A 58 12.03 -1.72 0.66
CA SER A 58 11.58 -3.03 0.18
C SER A 58 11.77 -4.15 1.20
N ASP A 59 12.82 -4.09 2.03
CA ASP A 59 13.12 -5.11 3.05
C ASP A 59 12.22 -5.01 4.29
N GLU A 60 11.44 -3.92 4.41
CA GLU A 60 10.49 -3.72 5.50
C GLU A 60 9.16 -4.48 5.30
N PHE A 61 9.00 -5.19 4.20
CA PHE A 61 7.75 -5.84 3.84
C PHE A 61 7.95 -7.33 3.57
N SER A 62 7.03 -8.15 4.08
CA SER A 62 6.93 -9.57 3.78
C SER A 62 5.52 -9.91 3.29
N PRO A 63 5.34 -10.43 2.05
CA PRO A 63 6.38 -10.69 1.06
C PRO A 63 7.01 -9.42 0.49
N LYS A 64 8.26 -9.53 0.00
CA LYS A 64 9.00 -8.41 -0.60
C LYS A 64 8.24 -7.85 -1.82
N PRO A 65 8.07 -6.51 -1.93
CA PRO A 65 7.40 -5.86 -3.05
C PRO A 65 8.14 -6.11 -4.36
N LEU A 66 7.39 -6.20 -5.45
CA LEU A 66 7.93 -6.45 -6.77
C LEU A 66 8.39 -5.14 -7.43
N HIS A 67 9.70 -5.00 -7.65
CA HIS A 67 10.29 -3.77 -8.18
C HIS A 67 9.62 -3.29 -9.48
N TRP A 68 9.36 -4.22 -10.41
CA TRP A 68 8.70 -3.90 -11.68
C TRP A 68 7.26 -3.40 -11.51
N ILE A 69 6.52 -3.84 -10.48
CA ILE A 69 5.18 -3.34 -10.21
C ILE A 69 5.24 -1.90 -9.72
N VAL A 70 6.16 -1.57 -8.81
CA VAL A 70 6.36 -0.19 -8.33
C VAL A 70 6.70 0.74 -9.49
N ASN A 71 7.58 0.28 -10.39
CA ASN A 71 7.91 1.01 -11.62
C ASN A 71 6.71 1.16 -12.57
N MET A 72 5.89 0.12 -12.73
CA MET A 72 4.66 0.18 -13.53
C MET A 72 3.64 1.16 -12.97
N ILE A 73 3.40 1.16 -11.66
CA ILE A 73 2.52 2.15 -11.01
C ILE A 73 3.05 3.57 -11.28
N GLY A 74 4.37 3.78 -11.15
CA GLY A 74 4.99 5.07 -11.47
C GLY A 74 4.83 5.49 -12.93
N LEU A 75 4.99 4.56 -13.87
CA LEU A 75 4.82 4.81 -15.30
C LEU A 75 3.36 5.13 -15.64
N PHE A 76 2.41 4.41 -15.06
CA PHE A 76 0.97 4.57 -15.30
C PHE A 76 0.30 5.64 -14.43
N TYR A 77 1.04 6.36 -13.60
CA TYR A 77 0.47 7.29 -12.61
C TYR A 77 -0.44 8.39 -13.20
N ASP A 78 -0.18 8.81 -14.45
CA ASP A 78 -1.00 9.79 -15.19
C ASP A 78 -1.85 9.15 -16.30
N VAL A 79 -1.81 7.82 -16.43
CA VAL A 79 -2.59 7.10 -17.44
C VAL A 79 -3.99 6.84 -16.87
N PRO A 80 -5.07 7.09 -17.63
CA PRO A 80 -6.43 6.78 -17.20
C PRO A 80 -6.59 5.31 -16.81
N LEU A 81 -7.32 5.05 -15.71
CA LEU A 81 -7.46 3.71 -15.15
C LEU A 81 -7.96 2.68 -16.17
N ASN A 82 -8.97 3.04 -16.96
CA ASN A 82 -9.53 2.19 -18.01
C ASN A 82 -8.51 1.80 -19.09
N GLU A 83 -7.54 2.66 -19.39
CA GLU A 83 -6.46 2.34 -20.33
C GLU A 83 -5.41 1.40 -19.70
N VAL A 84 -5.16 1.53 -18.40
CA VAL A 84 -4.30 0.60 -17.65
C VAL A 84 -4.94 -0.79 -17.57
N GLU A 85 -6.24 -0.87 -17.32
CA GLU A 85 -7.00 -2.13 -17.32
C GLU A 85 -6.94 -2.83 -18.69
N LYS A 86 -7.18 -2.08 -19.78
CA LYS A 86 -7.03 -2.58 -21.14
C LYS A 86 -5.62 -3.09 -21.40
N TRP A 87 -4.60 -2.38 -20.94
CA TRP A 87 -3.21 -2.80 -21.07
C TRP A 87 -2.92 -4.10 -20.32
N CYS A 88 -3.35 -4.22 -19.06
CA CYS A 88 -3.21 -5.44 -18.26
C CYS A 88 -3.88 -6.64 -18.93
N SER A 89 -5.08 -6.45 -19.48
CA SER A 89 -5.81 -7.46 -20.24
C SER A 89 -5.08 -7.87 -21.52
N LYS A 90 -4.64 -6.89 -22.33
CA LYS A 90 -3.88 -7.11 -23.58
C LYS A 90 -2.58 -7.88 -23.33
N MET A 91 -1.90 -7.59 -22.22
CA MET A 91 -0.68 -8.27 -21.81
C MET A 91 -0.93 -9.64 -21.17
N LYS A 92 -2.20 -10.04 -20.95
CA LYS A 92 -2.59 -11.28 -20.25
C LYS A 92 -1.89 -11.36 -18.88
N MET A 93 -1.93 -10.27 -18.11
CA MET A 93 -1.32 -10.22 -16.78
C MET A 93 -2.05 -11.13 -15.81
N LYS A 94 -1.29 -11.83 -14.95
CA LYS A 94 -1.88 -12.63 -13.87
C LYS A 94 -2.61 -11.72 -12.89
N LYS A 95 -3.79 -12.14 -12.41
CA LYS A 95 -4.65 -11.37 -11.50
C LYS A 95 -3.89 -10.75 -10.33
N LYS A 96 -3.06 -11.54 -9.63
CA LYS A 96 -2.22 -11.07 -8.51
C LYS A 96 -1.30 -9.87 -8.80
N PHE A 97 -0.95 -9.63 -10.06
CA PHE A 97 -0.16 -8.48 -10.48
C PHE A 97 -1.04 -7.33 -10.97
N THR A 98 -2.10 -7.66 -11.70
CA THR A 98 -3.12 -6.69 -12.13
C THR A 98 -3.69 -5.97 -10.92
N ASP A 99 -4.11 -6.69 -9.87
CA ASP A 99 -4.71 -6.11 -8.66
C ASP A 99 -3.78 -5.07 -8.02
N LYS A 100 -2.47 -5.34 -7.97
CA LYS A 100 -1.46 -4.42 -7.43
C LYS A 100 -1.30 -3.15 -8.27
N ILE A 101 -1.21 -3.29 -9.59
CA ILE A 101 -1.07 -2.16 -10.52
C ILE A 101 -2.32 -1.29 -10.47
N ILE A 102 -3.49 -1.92 -10.54
CA ILE A 102 -4.79 -1.24 -10.55
C ILE A 102 -5.03 -0.50 -9.24
N GLN A 103 -4.75 -1.11 -8.09
CA GLN A 103 -4.84 -0.42 -6.79
C GLN A 103 -3.92 0.81 -6.76
N GLY A 104 -2.67 0.67 -7.21
CA GLY A 104 -1.71 1.77 -7.23
C GLY A 104 -2.17 2.95 -8.10
N VAL A 105 -2.73 2.68 -9.29
CA VAL A 105 -3.20 3.72 -10.22
C VAL A 105 -4.49 4.38 -9.74
N SER A 106 -5.41 3.60 -9.16
CA SER A 106 -6.74 4.09 -8.78
C SER A 106 -6.78 4.76 -7.40
N GLU A 107 -6.06 4.22 -6.41
CA GLU A 107 -6.29 4.62 -5.01
C GLU A 107 -5.26 5.61 -4.45
N ILE A 108 -4.02 5.64 -4.97
CA ILE A 108 -2.91 6.41 -4.36
C ILE A 108 -3.30 7.86 -4.11
N LYS A 109 -3.92 8.54 -5.07
CA LYS A 109 -4.28 9.97 -4.98
C LYS A 109 -5.26 10.22 -3.83
N ASP A 110 -6.26 9.37 -3.67
CA ASP A 110 -7.28 9.49 -2.62
C ASP A 110 -6.73 9.13 -1.24
N ARG A 111 -5.94 8.05 -1.15
CA ARG A 111 -5.28 7.67 0.11
C ARG A 111 -4.34 8.77 0.60
N VAL A 112 -3.59 9.38 -0.31
CA VAL A 112 -2.72 10.54 -0.03
C VAL A 112 -3.54 11.73 0.47
N LYS A 113 -4.69 12.02 -0.12
CA LYS A 113 -5.58 13.09 0.35
C LYS A 113 -6.00 12.87 1.80
N SER A 114 -6.40 11.64 2.14
CA SER A 114 -6.76 11.25 3.52
C SER A 114 -5.57 11.35 4.48
N LEU A 115 -4.38 10.96 4.05
CA LEU A 115 -3.14 11.02 4.82
C LEU A 115 -2.59 12.44 4.98
N ARG A 116 -3.05 13.45 4.21
CA ARG A 116 -2.61 14.85 4.37
C ARG A 116 -3.24 15.56 5.56
N ARG A 117 -4.28 15.00 6.17
CA ARG A 117 -4.95 15.58 7.34
C ARG A 117 -3.94 15.81 8.48
N ARG A 118 -3.92 17.03 9.06
CA ARG A 118 -2.97 17.40 10.13
C ARG A 118 -3.20 16.57 11.40
N LYS A 119 -4.45 16.48 11.85
CA LYS A 119 -4.88 15.70 13.02
C LYS A 119 -5.46 14.37 12.55
N ILE A 120 -4.60 13.41 12.22
CA ILE A 120 -4.99 12.03 11.89
C ILE A 120 -4.49 11.10 13.00
N LYS A 121 -5.34 10.17 13.43
CA LYS A 121 -4.97 9.17 14.44
C LYS A 121 -4.05 8.09 13.87
N ASN A 122 -3.35 7.37 14.74
CA ASN A 122 -2.49 6.26 14.31
C ASN A 122 -3.33 5.12 13.76
N SER A 123 -4.47 4.81 14.40
CA SER A 123 -5.48 3.86 13.93
C SER A 123 -5.96 4.15 12.51
N GLU A 124 -6.17 5.43 12.18
CA GLU A 124 -6.56 5.87 10.84
C GLU A 124 -5.42 5.72 9.82
N ILE A 125 -4.17 6.04 10.20
CA ILE A 125 -2.99 5.81 9.35
C ILE A 125 -2.86 4.31 9.05
N TYR A 126 -2.96 3.48 10.09
CA TYR A 126 -2.90 2.03 9.98
C TYR A 126 -3.96 1.52 9.02
N LYS A 127 -5.24 1.88 9.21
CA LYS A 127 -6.33 1.44 8.35
C LYS A 127 -6.09 1.80 6.88
N ILE A 128 -5.68 3.03 6.61
CA ILE A 128 -5.42 3.52 5.24
C ILE A 128 -4.29 2.73 4.56
N LEU A 129 -3.19 2.49 5.27
CA LEU A 129 -2.00 1.88 4.67
C LEU A 129 -2.05 0.35 4.67
N ASN A 130 -2.71 -0.27 5.65
CA ASN A 130 -2.84 -1.72 5.76
C ASN A 130 -3.78 -2.32 4.70
N GLU A 131 -4.66 -1.51 4.11
CA GLU A 131 -5.49 -1.90 2.95
C GLU A 131 -4.74 -1.82 1.61
N LEU A 132 -3.51 -1.28 1.60
CA LEU A 132 -2.70 -1.14 0.40
C LEU A 132 -1.65 -2.25 0.27
N TYR A 133 -1.38 -2.65 -0.97
CA TYR A 133 -0.18 -3.41 -1.29
C TYR A 133 1.08 -2.58 -1.01
N SER A 134 2.14 -3.25 -0.56
CA SER A 134 3.42 -2.61 -0.23
C SER A 134 4.01 -1.83 -1.41
N GLU A 135 3.75 -2.26 -2.66
CA GLU A 135 4.11 -1.50 -3.85
C GLU A 135 3.49 -0.10 -3.90
N SER A 136 2.20 0.02 -3.57
CA SER A 136 1.50 1.31 -3.52
C SER A 136 2.05 2.20 -2.40
N ILE A 137 2.38 1.62 -1.25
CA ILE A 137 3.00 2.35 -0.12
C ILE A 137 4.35 2.93 -0.52
N ILE A 138 5.17 2.16 -1.25
CA ILE A 138 6.47 2.63 -1.76
C ILE A 138 6.29 3.79 -2.74
N VAL A 139 5.33 3.71 -3.67
CA VAL A 139 5.05 4.83 -4.58
C VAL A 139 4.55 6.06 -3.80
N ILE A 140 3.71 5.87 -2.77
CA ILE A 140 3.29 6.99 -1.91
C ILE A 140 4.50 7.65 -1.23
N ASN A 141 5.42 6.85 -0.67
CA ASN A 141 6.63 7.36 -0.05
C ASN A 141 7.51 8.16 -1.02
N ALA A 142 7.65 7.67 -2.26
CA ALA A 142 8.44 8.31 -3.30
C ALA A 142 7.87 9.68 -3.69
N LEU A 143 6.57 9.72 -4.00
CA LEU A 143 5.96 10.87 -4.68
C LEU A 143 5.42 11.94 -3.74
N PHE A 144 5.21 11.61 -2.46
CA PHE A 144 4.60 12.52 -1.48
C PHE A 144 5.50 12.72 -0.26
N PRO A 145 6.55 13.55 -0.39
CA PRO A 145 7.51 13.79 0.68
C PRO A 145 6.87 14.31 1.98
N ASN A 146 5.78 15.06 1.87
CA ASN A 146 5.04 15.60 3.02
C ASN A 146 4.30 14.52 3.84
N ILE A 147 4.20 13.28 3.34
CA ILE A 147 3.53 12.16 4.03
C ILE A 147 4.57 11.14 4.52
N ARG A 148 5.86 11.25 4.16
CA ARG A 148 6.91 10.27 4.50
C ARG A 148 6.96 9.93 5.98
N LYS A 149 6.85 10.91 6.88
CA LYS A 149 6.81 10.68 8.33
C LYS A 149 5.68 9.73 8.77
N LYS A 150 4.52 9.77 8.10
CA LYS A 150 3.39 8.87 8.40
C LYS A 150 3.63 7.46 7.87
N ILE A 151 4.30 7.34 6.71
CA ILE A 151 4.71 6.05 6.16
C ILE A 151 5.77 5.40 7.07
N GLU A 152 6.78 6.17 7.49
CA GLU A 152 7.83 5.70 8.40
C GLU A 152 7.22 5.26 9.74
N LYS A 153 6.30 6.04 10.32
CA LYS A 153 5.57 5.64 11.51
C LYS A 153 4.79 4.34 11.31
N TYR A 154 4.08 4.20 10.19
CA TYR A 154 3.37 2.95 9.90
C TYR A 154 4.31 1.75 9.83
N ILE A 155 5.41 1.89 9.12
CA ILE A 155 6.38 0.81 8.91
C ILE A 155 7.06 0.40 10.21
N ASN A 156 7.43 1.36 11.05
CA ASN A 156 8.26 1.12 12.23
C ASN A 156 7.43 0.82 13.48
N GLU A 157 6.20 1.34 13.58
CA GLU A 157 5.44 1.33 14.83
C GLU A 157 4.05 0.70 14.71
N LEU A 158 3.35 0.83 13.56
CA LEU A 158 1.92 0.50 13.50
C LEU A 158 1.61 -0.84 12.83
N LYS A 159 2.31 -1.19 11.74
CA LYS A 159 1.97 -2.36 10.90
C LYS A 159 1.97 -3.68 11.68
N ASP A 160 2.83 -3.78 12.69
CA ASP A 160 3.07 -5.01 13.46
C ASP A 160 2.33 -5.02 14.82
N VAL A 161 1.54 -3.98 15.13
CA VAL A 161 0.75 -3.92 16.36
C VAL A 161 -0.32 -5.01 16.33
N LYS A 162 -0.33 -5.83 17.38
CA LYS A 162 -1.31 -6.89 17.59
C LYS A 162 -1.94 -6.75 18.96
N ILE A 163 -3.22 -7.05 19.06
CA ILE A 163 -3.90 -7.28 20.33
C ILE A 163 -3.55 -8.68 20.85
N SER A 164 -3.45 -8.83 22.16
CA SER A 164 -3.19 -10.13 22.81
C SER A 164 -4.50 -10.85 23.12
N CYS A 165 -5.59 -10.10 23.34
CA CYS A 165 -6.92 -10.65 23.57
C CYS A 165 -7.53 -11.28 22.30
N THR A 166 -8.15 -12.42 22.51
CA THR A 166 -8.85 -13.22 21.50
C THR A 166 -10.34 -13.33 21.83
N GLY A 167 -11.13 -13.88 20.91
CA GLY A 167 -12.53 -14.22 21.19
C GLY A 167 -12.68 -15.21 22.35
N GLN A 168 -11.71 -16.10 22.57
CA GLN A 168 -11.72 -17.03 23.70
C GLN A 168 -11.52 -16.30 25.03
N ASP A 169 -10.65 -15.29 25.06
CA ASP A 169 -10.50 -14.45 26.25
C ASP A 169 -11.84 -13.78 26.59
N LEU A 170 -12.58 -13.26 25.61
CA LEU A 170 -13.93 -12.68 25.84
C LEU A 170 -14.88 -13.68 26.52
N ILE A 171 -14.88 -14.94 26.07
CA ILE A 171 -15.71 -16.00 26.65
C ILE A 171 -15.29 -16.29 28.10
N ASN A 172 -13.99 -16.40 28.35
CA ASN A 172 -13.44 -16.71 29.67
C ASN A 172 -13.75 -15.60 30.70
N ILE A 173 -13.92 -14.35 30.26
CA ILE A 173 -14.29 -13.22 31.12
C ILE A 173 -15.84 -13.11 31.29
N GLY A 174 -16.60 -14.06 30.74
CA GLY A 174 -18.04 -14.20 30.97
C GLY A 174 -18.94 -13.69 29.84
N PHE A 175 -18.39 -13.32 28.68
CA PHE A 175 -19.21 -12.86 27.55
C PHE A 175 -19.68 -14.02 26.66
N LYS A 176 -20.92 -13.96 26.20
CA LYS A 176 -21.45 -14.94 25.24
C LYS A 176 -20.91 -14.64 23.84
N PRO A 177 -20.55 -15.67 23.04
CA PRO A 177 -20.17 -15.49 21.65
C PRO A 177 -21.20 -14.67 20.88
N SER A 178 -20.76 -13.62 20.20
CA SER A 178 -21.64 -12.75 19.41
C SER A 178 -20.92 -12.15 18.20
N PRO A 179 -21.66 -11.73 17.15
CA PRO A 179 -21.09 -11.00 16.01
C PRO A 179 -20.30 -9.74 16.41
N PHE A 180 -20.67 -9.13 17.54
CA PHE A 180 -20.04 -7.93 18.09
C PHE A 180 -18.59 -8.15 18.56
N PHE A 181 -18.14 -9.39 18.75
CA PHE A 181 -16.76 -9.67 19.16
C PHE A 181 -15.74 -9.06 18.20
N LYS A 182 -16.02 -9.11 16.90
CA LYS A 182 -15.15 -8.51 15.88
C LYS A 182 -15.05 -6.99 16.05
N GLU A 183 -16.16 -6.32 16.35
CA GLU A 183 -16.18 -4.87 16.54
C GLU A 183 -15.42 -4.44 17.80
N VAL A 184 -15.58 -5.20 18.88
CA VAL A 184 -14.85 -4.98 20.14
C VAL A 184 -13.35 -5.17 19.94
N LEU A 185 -12.93 -6.26 19.30
CA LEU A 185 -11.52 -6.53 19.01
C LEU A 185 -10.91 -5.50 18.06
N ASN A 186 -11.66 -5.06 17.03
CA ASN A 186 -11.22 -3.97 16.16
C ASN A 186 -11.04 -2.66 16.93
N SER A 187 -11.99 -2.31 17.79
CA SER A 187 -11.88 -1.11 18.61
C SER A 187 -10.75 -1.18 19.63
N LEU A 188 -10.46 -2.38 20.14
CA LEU A 188 -9.32 -2.63 21.00
C LEU A 188 -8.00 -2.40 20.24
N LEU A 189 -7.90 -2.90 19.01
CA LEU A 189 -6.74 -2.66 18.14
C LEU A 189 -6.58 -1.17 17.85
N GLU A 190 -7.65 -0.45 17.54
CA GLU A 190 -7.62 1.00 17.32
C GLU A 190 -7.13 1.76 18.56
N ALA A 191 -7.65 1.43 19.74
CA ALA A 191 -7.22 2.03 21.00
C ALA A 191 -5.74 1.75 21.31
N LYS A 192 -5.26 0.53 21.01
CA LYS A 192 -3.85 0.16 21.14
C LYS A 192 -2.96 0.92 20.17
N LEU A 193 -3.35 1.02 18.89
CA LEU A 193 -2.65 1.81 17.87
C LEU A 193 -2.55 3.29 18.27
N ASP A 194 -3.60 3.82 18.91
CA ASP A 194 -3.65 5.20 19.38
C ASP A 194 -2.96 5.42 20.74
N GLY A 195 -2.32 4.37 21.30
CA GLY A 195 -1.53 4.45 22.53
C GLY A 195 -2.34 4.53 23.82
N LEU A 196 -3.64 4.21 23.77
CA LEU A 196 -4.52 4.20 24.94
C LEU A 196 -4.39 2.92 25.78
N ILE A 197 -3.77 1.88 25.23
CA ILE A 197 -3.66 0.54 25.81
C ILE A 197 -2.21 0.10 25.69
N LYS A 198 -1.58 -0.25 26.81
CA LYS A 198 -0.16 -0.61 26.85
C LYS A 198 0.06 -2.10 27.01
N ASP A 199 -0.78 -2.77 27.81
CA ASP A 199 -0.61 -4.17 28.15
C ASP A 199 -1.92 -4.97 28.10
N LYS A 200 -1.82 -6.27 28.40
CA LYS A 200 -2.97 -7.20 28.36
C LYS A 200 -4.02 -6.87 29.43
N ASN A 201 -3.63 -6.30 30.57
CA ASN A 201 -4.58 -5.93 31.61
C ASN A 201 -5.42 -4.72 31.15
N ASP A 202 -4.79 -3.74 30.50
CA ASP A 202 -5.49 -2.64 29.84
C ASP A 202 -6.47 -3.16 28.77
N GLU A 203 -6.07 -4.17 27.99
CA GLU A 203 -6.94 -4.79 26.98
C GLU A 203 -8.22 -5.38 27.60
N ILE A 204 -8.08 -6.15 28.69
CA ILE A 204 -9.21 -6.76 29.40
C ILE A 204 -10.12 -5.67 30.00
N LEU A 205 -9.55 -4.62 30.58
CA LEU A 205 -10.32 -3.52 31.17
C LEU A 205 -11.10 -2.76 30.10
N PHE A 206 -10.48 -2.48 28.95
CA PHE A 206 -11.13 -1.85 27.82
C PHE A 206 -12.32 -2.66 27.32
N ILE A 207 -12.17 -3.98 27.18
CA ILE A 207 -13.23 -4.91 26.79
C ILE A 207 -14.40 -4.84 27.78
N LYS A 208 -14.15 -4.99 29.08
CA LYS A 208 -15.21 -4.98 30.11
C LYS A 208 -16.02 -3.69 30.06
N ASN A 209 -15.34 -2.56 29.95
CA ASN A 209 -15.98 -1.24 29.86
C ASN A 209 -16.82 -1.08 28.59
N LYS A 210 -16.39 -1.66 27.48
CA LYS A 210 -17.11 -1.58 26.20
C LYS A 210 -18.33 -2.49 26.19
N MET A 211 -18.22 -3.71 26.71
CA MET A 211 -19.31 -4.66 26.77
C MET A 211 -20.44 -4.23 27.73
N ASN A 212 -20.11 -3.61 28.87
CA ASN A 212 -21.11 -3.07 29.81
C ASN A 212 -21.92 -1.88 29.26
N LYS A 213 -21.47 -1.27 28.16
CA LYS A 213 -22.15 -0.14 27.49
C LYS A 213 -22.98 -0.57 26.29
N THR A 214 -22.92 -1.85 25.91
CA THR A 214 -23.78 -2.43 24.87
C THR A 214 -25.07 -2.91 25.53
N PRO A 215 -26.25 -2.42 25.11
CA PRO A 215 -27.54 -2.84 25.67
C PRO A 215 -27.85 -4.32 25.39
#